data_AF-A0A6V8L541-F1
#
_entry.id   AF-A0A6V8L541-F1
#
_cell.length_a   1.000
_cell.length_b   1.000
_cell.length_c   1.000
_cell.angle_alpha   90.00
_cell.angle_beta   90.00
_cell.angle_gamma   90.00
#
_symmetry.space_group_name_H-M   'P 1'
#
loop_
_entity.id
_entity.type
_entity.pdbx_description
1 polymer ?
#
loop_
_entity_poly.entity_id
_entity_poly.type
_entity_poly.pdbx_seq_one_letter_code
_entity_poly.pdbx_strand_id
1 'polypeptide(L)'
;MEGSASTPNLLVRLRADGSVAEEVPLPDGVAAAVTTNGIEGVAVTGSGSGEQVWVAIQRELRGDPKGLVRIGRYTVATKKWAWLAYPLDAAPSGGWVGLSELVAVDSDTFAVVERDNRRGPAAQVKRVYVFDVPAGFGSGLPTVTKRLAADLLPLLRAGNGWVQDKVEGLAIGGDGRTYAVTDNDGVDDSTGETVFLRLGRLL
;
A
#
# COMPACT_ATOMS: atom_id res chain seq x y z
N MET A 1 9.19 2.31 7.81
CA MET A 1 10.43 1.64 7.40
C MET A 1 10.08 0.20 7.16
N GLU A 2 10.27 -0.27 5.92
CA GLU A 2 10.09 -1.67 5.60
C GLU A 2 11.12 -2.51 6.36
N GLY A 3 10.66 -3.62 6.92
CA GLY A 3 11.48 -4.56 7.67
C GLY A 3 11.30 -6.00 7.15
N SER A 4 12.21 -6.88 7.55
CA SER A 4 12.20 -8.31 7.21
C SER A 4 11.98 -9.17 8.47
N ALA A 5 12.08 -10.49 8.35
CA ALA A 5 12.11 -11.38 9.52
C ALA A 5 13.25 -11.04 10.52
N SER A 6 14.31 -10.36 10.08
CA SER A 6 15.45 -9.96 10.92
C SER A 6 15.52 -8.45 11.22
N THR A 7 14.64 -7.65 10.64
CA THR A 7 14.59 -6.18 10.85
C THR A 7 13.14 -5.77 11.11
N PRO A 8 12.80 -5.13 12.24
CA PRO A 8 11.42 -4.84 12.57
C PRO A 8 10.77 -3.89 11.56
N ASN A 9 9.50 -4.15 11.25
CA ASN A 9 8.64 -3.20 10.53
C ASN A 9 8.20 -2.11 11.51
N LEU A 10 8.50 -0.85 11.17
CA LEU A 10 8.26 0.29 12.05
C LEU A 10 7.51 1.41 11.33
N LEU A 11 6.53 1.99 12.01
CA LEU A 11 6.12 3.36 11.75
C LEU A 11 7.14 4.29 12.43
N VAL A 12 7.71 5.22 11.68
CA VAL A 12 8.73 6.14 12.18
C VAL A 12 8.22 7.57 12.02
N ARG A 13 8.03 8.26 13.14
CA ARG A 13 7.69 9.69 13.16
C ARG A 13 8.99 10.49 13.17
N LEU A 14 9.14 11.40 12.24
CA LEU A 14 10.29 12.31 12.16
C LEU A 14 9.93 13.70 12.69
N ARG A 15 10.93 14.40 13.22
CA ARG A 15 10.87 15.86 13.45
C ARG A 15 11.12 16.60 12.14
N ALA A 16 10.89 17.91 12.16
CA ALA A 16 11.11 18.78 11.00
C ALA A 16 12.57 18.79 10.49
N ASP A 17 13.54 18.46 11.34
CA ASP A 17 14.96 18.33 10.97
C ASP A 17 15.33 16.93 10.44
N GLY A 18 14.36 16.03 10.30
CA GLY A 18 14.56 14.65 9.86
C GLY A 18 15.03 13.69 10.96
N SER A 19 15.23 14.16 12.20
CA SER A 19 15.57 13.27 13.33
C SER A 19 14.38 12.40 13.73
N VAL A 20 14.64 11.17 14.17
CA VAL A 20 13.60 10.26 14.66
C VAL A 20 13.01 10.79 15.97
N ALA A 21 11.69 10.98 15.98
CA ALA A 21 10.91 11.40 17.13
C ALA A 21 10.33 10.21 17.89
N GLU A 22 9.79 9.23 17.16
CA GLU A 22 9.14 8.05 17.71
C GLU A 22 9.24 6.89 16.71
N GLU A 23 9.45 5.69 17.23
CA GLU A 23 9.33 4.44 16.49
C GLU A 23 8.19 3.63 17.09
N VAL A 24 7.24 3.23 16.24
CA VAL A 24 6.06 2.47 16.65
C VAL A 24 6.13 1.10 15.98
N PRO A 25 6.35 0.03 16.76
CA PRO A 25 6.37 -1.32 16.22
C PRO A 25 4.96 -1.83 15.90
N LEU A 26 4.90 -2.83 15.02
CA LEU A 26 3.73 -3.69 14.89
C LEU A 26 3.50 -4.47 16.21
N PRO A 27 2.25 -4.81 16.56
CA PRO A 27 1.98 -5.71 17.69
C PRO A 27 2.72 -7.04 17.53
N ASP A 28 3.26 -7.62 18.61
CA ASP A 28 4.12 -8.81 18.57
C ASP A 28 3.56 -9.96 17.73
N GLY A 29 2.27 -10.27 17.87
CA GLY A 29 1.61 -11.33 17.10
C GLY A 29 1.54 -11.05 15.60
N VAL A 30 1.44 -9.77 15.20
CA VAL A 30 1.49 -9.34 13.80
C VAL A 30 2.92 -9.34 13.31
N ALA A 31 3.85 -8.75 14.08
CA ALA A 31 5.27 -8.68 13.74
C ALA A 31 5.87 -10.07 13.52
N ALA A 32 5.57 -11.02 14.40
CA ALA A 32 6.02 -12.41 14.25
C ALA A 32 5.43 -13.09 13.01
N ALA A 33 4.23 -12.69 12.57
CA ALA A 33 3.54 -13.25 11.41
C ALA A 33 3.97 -12.62 10.07
N VAL A 34 4.66 -11.48 10.08
CA VAL A 34 5.28 -10.90 8.89
C VAL A 34 6.31 -11.90 8.35
N THR A 35 6.32 -12.08 7.03
CA THR A 35 7.26 -12.97 6.35
C THR A 35 8.43 -12.15 5.79
N THR A 36 8.55 -12.02 4.47
CA THR A 36 9.62 -11.25 3.82
C THR A 36 9.14 -9.91 3.26
N ASN A 37 7.85 -9.59 3.42
CA ASN A 37 7.16 -8.48 2.74
C ASN A 37 6.39 -7.69 3.80
N GLY A 38 6.80 -6.44 4.02
CA GLY A 38 6.48 -5.65 5.19
C GLY A 38 5.33 -4.66 5.01
N ILE A 39 5.47 -3.50 5.66
CA ILE A 39 4.61 -2.32 5.45
C ILE A 39 4.97 -1.70 4.10
N GLU A 40 3.96 -1.52 3.25
CA GLU A 40 4.07 -0.84 1.95
C GLU A 40 2.97 0.21 1.83
N GLY A 41 3.35 1.48 1.86
CA GLY A 41 2.42 2.61 1.90
C GLY A 41 1.99 3.03 3.31
N VAL A 42 1.88 4.34 3.49
CA VAL A 42 1.48 4.97 4.74
C VAL A 42 0.60 6.18 4.46
N ALA A 43 -0.55 6.25 5.14
CA ALA A 43 -1.46 7.38 5.06
C ALA A 43 -1.79 7.92 6.45
N VAL A 44 -2.17 9.19 6.53
CA VAL A 44 -2.61 9.83 7.78
C VAL A 44 -3.99 10.42 7.58
N THR A 45 -4.89 10.18 8.54
CA THR A 45 -6.19 10.87 8.62
C THR A 45 -6.35 11.54 9.98
N GLY A 46 -7.14 12.61 10.03
CA GLY A 46 -7.31 13.42 11.24
C GLY A 46 -6.06 14.21 11.64
N SER A 47 -6.11 14.82 12.82
CA SER A 47 -4.99 15.56 13.41
C SER A 47 -5.15 15.64 14.93
N GLY A 48 -4.06 15.97 15.65
CA GLY A 48 -4.08 16.11 17.10
C GLY A 48 -4.54 14.83 17.80
N SER A 49 -5.55 14.93 18.68
CA SER A 49 -6.12 13.76 19.36
C SER A 49 -6.88 12.81 18.45
N GLY A 50 -7.27 13.25 17.25
CA GLY A 50 -7.95 12.44 16.24
C GLY A 50 -7.00 11.78 15.24
N GLU A 51 -5.68 12.01 15.32
CA GLU A 51 -4.71 11.51 14.35
C GLU A 51 -4.67 9.97 14.30
N GLN A 52 -4.80 9.45 13.08
CA GLN A 52 -4.71 8.03 12.74
C GLN A 52 -3.63 7.84 11.69
N VAL A 53 -2.76 6.86 11.89
CA VAL A 53 -1.77 6.44 10.90
C VAL A 53 -2.19 5.09 10.34
N TRP A 54 -2.27 4.99 9.03
CA TRP A 54 -2.70 3.80 8.31
C TRP A 54 -1.55 3.21 7.53
N VAL A 55 -1.49 1.87 7.46
CA VAL A 55 -0.46 1.13 6.74
C VAL A 55 -1.10 -0.01 5.96
N ALA A 56 -0.56 -0.32 4.80
CA ALA A 56 -0.86 -1.58 4.12
C ALA A 56 0.26 -2.59 4.37
N ILE A 57 -0.11 -3.85 4.61
CA ILE A 57 0.83 -4.97 4.61
C ILE A 57 0.83 -5.56 3.20
N GLN A 58 2.00 -5.62 2.57
CA GLN A 58 2.14 -5.96 1.15
C GLN A 58 1.54 -7.32 0.79
N ARG A 59 1.79 -8.32 1.66
CA ARG A 59 1.45 -9.73 1.43
C ARG A 59 0.79 -10.38 2.63
N GLU A 60 0.27 -11.60 2.42
CA GLU A 60 -0.41 -12.33 3.46
C GLU A 60 0.53 -12.58 4.65
N LEU A 61 0.03 -12.32 5.86
CA LEU A 61 0.71 -12.74 7.07
C LEU A 61 0.59 -14.26 7.23
N ARG A 62 1.57 -14.87 7.91
CA ARG A 62 1.50 -16.29 8.23
C ARG A 62 0.24 -16.58 9.06
N GLY A 63 -0.63 -17.43 8.51
CA GLY A 63 -1.89 -17.84 9.15
C GLY A 63 -3.11 -17.08 8.66
N ASP A 64 -2.96 -16.00 7.88
CA ASP A 64 -4.09 -15.35 7.22
C ASP A 64 -4.65 -16.24 6.10
N PRO A 65 -5.97 -16.16 5.81
CA PRO A 65 -6.54 -16.86 4.66
C PRO A 65 -5.86 -16.42 3.35
N LYS A 66 -5.67 -17.38 2.43
CA LYS A 66 -5.06 -17.10 1.13
C LYS A 66 -5.79 -15.99 0.38
N GLY A 67 -5.05 -15.05 -0.18
CA GLY A 67 -5.59 -13.90 -0.91
C GLY A 67 -6.12 -12.78 -0.01
N LEU A 68 -5.92 -12.84 1.32
CA LEU A 68 -6.23 -11.75 2.23
C LEU A 68 -4.96 -11.18 2.85
N VAL A 69 -4.80 -9.86 2.75
CA VAL A 69 -3.77 -9.08 3.45
C VAL A 69 -4.42 -8.14 4.46
N ARG A 70 -3.60 -7.34 5.16
CA ARG A 70 -4.10 -6.44 6.21
C ARG A 70 -3.87 -4.98 5.90
N ILE A 71 -4.87 -4.16 6.22
CA ILE A 71 -4.70 -2.71 6.38
C ILE A 71 -4.76 -2.41 7.88
N GLY A 72 -3.72 -1.79 8.42
CA GLY A 72 -3.62 -1.44 9.83
C GLY A 72 -3.93 0.02 10.08
N ARG A 73 -4.60 0.33 11.20
CA ARG A 73 -4.72 1.68 11.75
C ARG A 73 -4.06 1.73 13.12
N TYR A 74 -3.12 2.65 13.28
CA TYR A 74 -2.57 3.06 14.56
C TYR A 74 -3.22 4.37 15.01
N THR A 75 -3.92 4.34 16.15
CA THR A 75 -4.51 5.54 16.77
C THR A 75 -3.48 6.19 17.69
N VAL A 76 -2.95 7.34 17.30
CA VAL A 76 -1.84 8.01 17.99
C VAL A 76 -2.18 8.34 19.44
N ALA A 77 -3.39 8.85 19.70
CA ALA A 77 -3.82 9.24 21.04
C ALA A 77 -3.88 8.07 22.03
N THR A 78 -4.21 6.85 21.56
CA THR A 78 -4.39 5.68 22.43
C THR A 78 -3.29 4.64 22.31
N LYS A 79 -2.40 4.81 21.32
CA LYS A 79 -1.34 3.87 20.94
C LYS A 79 -1.84 2.47 20.61
N LYS A 80 -3.06 2.37 20.05
CA LYS A 80 -3.70 1.09 19.72
C LYS A 80 -3.71 0.83 18.22
N TRP A 81 -3.52 -0.43 17.87
CA TRP A 81 -3.68 -0.96 16.52
C TRP A 81 -5.08 -1.56 16.33
N ALA A 82 -5.64 -1.37 15.14
CA ALA A 82 -6.82 -2.08 14.64
C ALA A 82 -6.56 -2.51 13.19
N TRP A 83 -7.23 -3.57 12.72
CA TRP A 83 -6.92 -4.21 11.43
C TRP A 83 -8.19 -4.44 10.59
N LEU A 84 -8.03 -4.27 9.28
CA LEU A 84 -8.98 -4.68 8.25
C LEU A 84 -8.38 -5.84 7.45
N ALA A 85 -9.23 -6.74 6.96
CA ALA A 85 -8.83 -7.68 5.91
C ALA A 85 -9.07 -7.05 4.53
N TYR A 86 -8.07 -7.16 3.66
CA TYR A 86 -8.14 -6.67 2.27
C TYR A 86 -7.98 -7.84 1.29
N PRO A 87 -8.97 -8.06 0.40
CA PRO A 87 -8.88 -9.12 -0.60
C PRO A 87 -8.01 -8.70 -1.79
N LEU A 88 -6.98 -9.49 -2.09
CA LEU A 88 -6.16 -9.37 -3.29
C LEU A 88 -6.87 -10.00 -4.50
N ASP A 89 -6.54 -9.48 -5.69
CA ASP A 89 -6.83 -10.11 -6.96
C ASP A 89 -6.06 -11.43 -7.09
N ALA A 90 -6.56 -12.32 -7.94
CA ALA A 90 -5.89 -13.57 -8.23
C ALA A 90 -4.50 -13.32 -8.82
N ALA A 91 -3.49 -13.95 -8.22
CA ALA A 91 -2.14 -13.89 -8.73
C ALA A 91 -2.01 -14.64 -10.07
N PRO A 92 -1.15 -14.15 -11.00
CA PRO A 92 -0.81 -14.90 -12.20
C PRO A 92 -0.09 -16.21 -11.82
N SER A 93 -0.16 -17.22 -12.70
CA SER A 93 0.51 -18.51 -12.47
C SER A 93 2.00 -18.32 -12.18
N GLY A 94 2.48 -18.93 -11.08
CA GLY A 94 3.85 -18.83 -10.60
C GLY A 94 4.28 -17.42 -10.16
N GLY A 95 3.35 -16.50 -9.94
CA GLY A 95 3.60 -15.15 -9.43
C GLY A 95 2.79 -14.84 -8.17
N TRP A 96 2.85 -13.60 -7.75
CA TRP A 96 2.09 -13.07 -6.61
C TRP A 96 1.52 -11.69 -6.95
N VAL A 97 0.49 -11.29 -6.19
CA VAL A 97 -0.08 -9.94 -6.16
C VAL A 97 0.06 -9.39 -4.75
N GLY A 98 0.34 -8.10 -4.61
CA GLY A 98 0.49 -7.44 -3.33
C GLY A 98 0.17 -5.95 -3.40
N LEU A 99 0.19 -5.31 -2.23
CA LEU A 99 -0.06 -3.88 -2.07
C LEU A 99 1.25 -3.11 -2.09
N SER A 100 1.27 -1.94 -2.72
CA SER A 100 2.51 -1.16 -2.93
C SER A 100 2.40 0.29 -2.52
N GLU A 101 1.19 0.78 -2.24
CA GLU A 101 0.96 2.14 -1.76
C GLU A 101 -0.45 2.24 -1.17
N LEU A 102 -0.63 3.15 -0.20
CA LEU A 102 -1.89 3.48 0.44
C LEU A 102 -2.05 5.00 0.57
N VAL A 103 -3.14 5.55 0.04
CA VAL A 103 -3.46 6.98 0.07
C VAL A 103 -4.82 7.18 0.74
N ALA A 104 -4.91 8.13 1.68
CA ALA A 104 -6.19 8.60 2.18
C ALA A 104 -6.85 9.50 1.12
N VAL A 105 -8.05 9.12 0.68
CA VAL A 105 -8.88 9.95 -0.22
C VAL A 105 -9.66 10.96 0.63
N ASP A 106 -10.22 10.50 1.75
CA ASP A 106 -10.86 11.32 2.78
C ASP A 106 -10.68 10.68 4.18
N SER A 107 -11.60 10.91 5.11
CA SER A 107 -11.54 10.40 6.49
C SER A 107 -11.62 8.87 6.61
N ASP A 108 -12.34 8.24 5.68
CA ASP A 108 -12.75 6.84 5.75
C ASP A 108 -12.72 6.13 4.39
N THR A 109 -12.29 6.81 3.34
CA THR A 109 -12.05 6.26 2.00
C THR A 109 -10.55 6.23 1.71
N PHE A 110 -10.06 5.10 1.23
CA PHE A 110 -8.66 4.90 0.88
C PHE A 110 -8.50 4.40 -0.54
N ALA A 111 -7.44 4.85 -1.21
CA ALA A 111 -6.94 4.30 -2.45
C ALA A 111 -5.69 3.46 -2.19
N VAL A 112 -5.54 2.36 -2.92
CA VAL A 112 -4.43 1.43 -2.77
C VAL A 112 -3.91 1.01 -4.14
N VAL A 113 -2.59 0.91 -4.29
CA VAL A 113 -1.99 0.32 -5.48
C VAL A 113 -1.81 -1.17 -5.26
N GLU A 114 -2.42 -1.95 -6.14
CA GLU A 114 -2.34 -3.40 -6.15
C GLU A 114 -1.68 -3.88 -7.45
N ARG A 115 -0.63 -4.69 -7.32
CA ARG A 115 0.19 -5.10 -8.46
C ARG A 115 0.67 -6.53 -8.35
N ASP A 116 0.85 -7.16 -9.50
CA ASP A 116 1.63 -8.40 -9.60
C ASP A 116 3.13 -8.12 -9.66
N ASN A 117 3.92 -9.16 -9.40
CA ASN A 117 5.38 -9.15 -9.52
C ASN A 117 5.88 -9.45 -10.94
N ARG A 118 5.08 -9.08 -11.95
CA ARG A 118 5.40 -9.29 -13.36
C ARG A 118 5.63 -7.95 -14.05
N ARG A 119 6.48 -7.99 -15.06
CA ARG A 119 6.88 -6.84 -15.90
C ARG A 119 6.83 -7.19 -17.37
N GLY A 120 6.98 -6.18 -18.21
CA GLY A 120 6.95 -6.34 -19.66
C GLY A 120 5.64 -6.97 -20.15
N PRO A 121 5.72 -7.84 -21.17
CA PRO A 121 4.55 -8.56 -21.68
C PRO A 121 3.87 -9.48 -20.66
N ALA A 122 4.54 -9.85 -19.56
CA ALA A 122 4.00 -10.74 -18.54
C ALA A 122 3.17 -10.03 -17.46
N ALA A 123 3.18 -8.69 -17.41
CA ALA A 123 2.41 -7.91 -16.44
C ALA A 123 0.89 -8.05 -16.67
N GLN A 124 0.16 -8.43 -15.64
CA GLN A 124 -1.29 -8.71 -15.67
C GLN A 124 -2.10 -7.89 -14.67
N VAL A 125 -1.49 -7.48 -13.55
CA VAL A 125 -2.14 -6.66 -12.52
C VAL A 125 -1.28 -5.44 -12.20
N LYS A 126 -1.79 -4.25 -12.52
CA LYS A 126 -1.28 -2.93 -12.12
C LYS A 126 -2.49 -2.01 -11.93
N ARG A 127 -3.07 -1.97 -10.73
CA ARG A 127 -4.39 -1.36 -10.50
C ARG A 127 -4.38 -0.40 -9.33
N VAL A 128 -5.25 0.61 -9.43
CA VAL A 128 -5.66 1.43 -8.28
C VAL A 128 -7.05 0.99 -7.89
N TYR A 129 -7.19 0.55 -6.64
CA TYR A 129 -8.47 0.25 -6.02
C TYR A 129 -8.83 1.31 -5.00
N VAL A 130 -10.13 1.49 -4.75
CA VAL A 130 -10.66 2.32 -3.65
C VAL A 130 -11.53 1.44 -2.75
N PHE A 131 -11.46 1.67 -1.44
CA PHE A 131 -12.33 1.03 -0.46
C PHE A 131 -12.72 2.00 0.65
N ASP A 132 -13.90 1.77 1.22
CA ASP A 132 -14.39 2.49 2.40
C ASP A 132 -14.09 1.67 3.66
N VAL A 133 -13.79 2.34 4.77
CA VAL A 133 -13.61 1.71 6.08
C VAL A 133 -14.96 1.18 6.58
N PRO A 134 -15.11 -0.13 6.85
CA PRO A 134 -16.37 -0.68 7.32
C PRO A 134 -16.83 -0.09 8.66
N ALA A 135 -18.13 0.15 8.82
CA ALA A 135 -18.70 0.71 10.05
C ALA A 135 -18.40 -0.10 11.35
N GLY A 136 -18.12 -1.41 11.23
CA GLY A 136 -17.73 -2.28 12.34
C GLY A 136 -16.23 -2.28 12.69
N PHE A 137 -15.45 -1.38 12.06
CA PHE A 137 -14.01 -1.32 12.29
C PHE A 137 -13.65 -0.95 13.73
N GLY A 138 -12.64 -1.61 14.27
CA GLY A 138 -12.22 -1.50 15.67
C GLY A 138 -12.66 -2.70 16.53
N SER A 139 -13.57 -3.54 16.03
CA SER A 139 -13.88 -4.85 16.59
C SER A 139 -13.64 -5.95 15.55
N GLY A 140 -12.77 -6.93 15.87
CA GLY A 140 -12.45 -8.03 14.96
C GLY A 140 -11.59 -7.61 13.76
N LEU A 141 -11.78 -8.31 12.63
CA LEU A 141 -11.06 -8.13 11.37
C LEU A 141 -12.05 -8.11 10.20
N PRO A 142 -12.84 -7.02 10.02
CA PRO A 142 -13.80 -6.95 8.93
C PRO A 142 -13.09 -6.87 7.57
N THR A 143 -13.66 -7.53 6.56
CA THR A 143 -13.15 -7.50 5.19
C THR A 143 -13.69 -6.28 4.44
N VAL A 144 -12.81 -5.53 3.78
CA VAL A 144 -13.20 -4.39 2.96
C VAL A 144 -13.81 -4.85 1.63
N THR A 145 -14.73 -4.04 1.10
CA THR A 145 -15.18 -4.18 -0.30
C THR A 145 -14.43 -3.15 -1.13
N LYS A 146 -13.62 -3.61 -2.09
CA LYS A 146 -12.86 -2.74 -3.00
C LYS A 146 -13.58 -2.53 -4.32
N ARG A 147 -13.41 -1.34 -4.92
CA ARG A 147 -13.84 -1.02 -6.30
C ARG A 147 -12.65 -0.58 -7.13
N LEU A 148 -12.57 -1.07 -8.38
CA LEU A 148 -11.54 -0.65 -9.32
C LEU A 148 -11.72 0.83 -9.65
N ALA A 149 -10.69 1.64 -9.39
CA ALA A 149 -10.63 3.03 -9.85
C ALA A 149 -9.92 3.12 -11.20
N ALA A 150 -8.77 2.46 -11.36
CA ALA A 150 -8.04 2.45 -12.62
C ALA A 150 -7.26 1.15 -12.86
N ASP A 151 -7.24 0.70 -14.12
CA ASP A 151 -6.23 -0.22 -14.64
C ASP A 151 -5.10 0.60 -15.28
N LEU A 152 -3.88 0.45 -14.76
CA LEU A 152 -2.72 1.22 -15.17
C LEU A 152 -1.98 0.59 -16.36
N LEU A 153 -2.27 -0.68 -16.71
CA LEU A 153 -1.57 -1.37 -17.80
C LEU A 153 -1.66 -0.65 -19.15
N PRO A 154 -2.82 -0.11 -19.58
CA PRO A 154 -2.89 0.64 -20.84
C PRO A 154 -1.97 1.85 -20.86
N LEU A 155 -1.86 2.57 -19.73
CA LEU A 155 -1.00 3.75 -19.61
C LEU A 155 0.48 3.37 -19.57
N LEU A 156 0.83 2.31 -18.84
CA LEU A 156 2.20 1.80 -18.76
C LEU A 156 2.68 1.22 -20.11
N ARG A 157 1.77 0.73 -20.95
CA ARG A 157 2.06 0.22 -22.30
C ARG A 157 2.10 1.31 -23.38
N ALA A 158 1.63 2.52 -23.09
CA ALA A 158 1.46 3.57 -24.10
C ALA A 158 2.77 3.97 -24.80
N GLY A 159 3.91 3.83 -24.11
CA GLY A 159 5.23 4.08 -24.69
C GLY A 159 5.75 2.95 -25.60
N ASN A 160 5.01 1.85 -25.76
CA ASN A 160 5.45 0.61 -26.43
C ASN A 160 6.76 0.02 -25.87
N GLY A 161 7.11 0.39 -24.63
CA GLY A 161 8.27 -0.11 -23.91
C GLY A 161 7.95 -1.29 -23.00
N TRP A 162 8.91 -1.63 -22.15
CA TRP A 162 8.71 -2.63 -21.12
C TRP A 162 7.77 -2.08 -20.04
N VAL A 163 6.72 -2.83 -19.67
CA VAL A 163 5.86 -2.45 -18.54
C VAL A 163 6.67 -2.60 -17.25
N GLN A 164 6.68 -1.56 -16.43
CA GLN A 164 7.47 -1.61 -15.20
C GLN A 164 6.85 -2.52 -14.16
N ASP A 165 7.73 -3.12 -13.38
CA ASP A 165 7.31 -4.03 -12.33
C ASP A 165 6.59 -3.24 -11.24
N LYS A 166 7.28 -2.28 -10.64
CA LYS A 166 6.91 -1.58 -9.41
C LYS A 166 6.19 -0.27 -9.67
N VAL A 167 4.86 -0.27 -9.62
CA VAL A 167 4.10 0.98 -9.38
C VAL A 167 4.05 1.14 -7.86
N GLU A 168 4.78 2.09 -7.30
CA GLU A 168 4.99 2.20 -5.84
C GLU A 168 4.74 3.61 -5.30
N GLY A 169 4.38 4.57 -6.15
CA GLY A 169 3.88 5.86 -5.69
C GLY A 169 2.50 6.17 -6.26
N LEU A 170 1.64 6.70 -5.40
CA LEU A 170 0.32 7.23 -5.72
C LEU A 170 0.08 8.47 -4.85
N ALA A 171 -0.45 9.54 -5.42
CA ALA A 171 -0.74 10.75 -4.66
C ALA A 171 -1.91 11.53 -5.25
N ILE A 172 -2.64 12.24 -4.39
CA ILE A 172 -3.55 13.33 -4.78
C ILE A 172 -2.77 14.64 -4.60
N GLY A 173 -2.53 15.34 -5.70
CA GLY A 173 -1.86 16.64 -5.68
C GLY A 173 -2.76 17.74 -5.11
N GLY A 174 -2.15 18.86 -4.71
CA GLY A 174 -2.89 20.04 -4.22
C GLY A 174 -3.81 20.69 -5.27
N ASP A 175 -3.68 20.31 -6.55
CA ASP A 175 -4.59 20.66 -7.64
C ASP A 175 -5.82 19.72 -7.73
N GLY A 176 -5.90 18.73 -6.84
CA GLY A 176 -6.91 17.68 -6.80
C GLY A 176 -6.80 16.69 -7.97
N ARG A 177 -5.60 16.52 -8.54
CA ARG A 177 -5.33 15.50 -9.56
C ARG A 177 -4.55 14.35 -8.96
N THR A 178 -4.81 13.16 -9.46
CA THR A 178 -4.14 11.93 -9.06
C THR A 178 -2.92 11.67 -9.95
N TYR A 179 -1.84 11.25 -9.33
CA TYR A 179 -0.57 10.91 -9.97
C TYR A 179 -0.11 9.54 -9.49
N ALA A 180 0.53 8.77 -10.36
CA ALA A 180 1.21 7.53 -9.98
C ALA A 180 2.63 7.51 -10.57
N VAL A 181 3.56 6.81 -9.92
CA VAL A 181 4.94 6.71 -10.36
C VAL A 181 5.49 5.31 -10.14
N THR A 182 6.39 4.87 -11.03
CA THR A 182 7.08 3.59 -10.90
C THR A 182 8.45 3.76 -10.23
N ASP A 183 8.77 2.85 -9.33
CA ASP A 183 10.14 2.69 -8.85
C ASP A 183 10.97 1.95 -9.92
N ASN A 184 12.18 2.45 -10.17
CA ASN A 184 13.10 1.85 -11.13
C ASN A 184 14.16 0.97 -10.45
N ASP A 185 14.10 0.82 -9.13
CA ASP A 185 14.94 -0.06 -8.31
C ASP A 185 16.45 0.18 -8.51
N GLY A 186 16.83 1.40 -8.90
CA GLY A 186 18.23 1.73 -9.19
C GLY A 186 18.87 0.84 -10.26
N VAL A 187 18.09 0.36 -11.24
CA VAL A 187 18.45 -0.61 -12.31
C VAL A 187 18.65 -2.06 -11.85
N ASP A 188 18.40 -2.40 -10.59
CA ASP A 188 18.37 -3.80 -10.16
C ASP A 188 17.09 -4.47 -10.67
N ASP A 189 17.23 -5.52 -11.47
CA ASP A 189 16.11 -6.26 -12.07
C ASP A 189 15.05 -5.36 -12.76
N SER A 190 15.47 -4.21 -13.28
CA SER A 190 14.61 -3.15 -13.83
C SER A 190 15.25 -2.54 -15.06
N THR A 191 14.45 -2.08 -16.02
CA THR A 191 14.94 -1.39 -17.24
C THR A 191 15.45 0.03 -16.96
N GLY A 192 15.28 0.51 -15.73
CA GLY A 192 15.80 1.80 -15.26
C GLY A 192 14.88 2.99 -15.55
N GLU A 193 13.82 2.83 -16.34
CA GLU A 193 12.88 3.91 -16.59
C GLU A 193 11.88 4.10 -15.45
N THR A 194 11.70 5.34 -15.02
CA THR A 194 10.59 5.76 -14.17
C THR A 194 9.48 6.33 -15.03
N VAL A 195 8.28 5.77 -14.92
CA VAL A 195 7.08 6.26 -15.61
C VAL A 195 6.28 7.11 -14.64
N PHE A 196 6.10 8.39 -14.99
CA PHE A 196 5.23 9.31 -14.26
C PHE A 196 3.86 9.40 -14.95
N LEU A 197 2.82 8.91 -14.28
CA LEU A 197 1.45 8.83 -14.79
C LEU A 197 0.60 9.98 -14.26
N ARG A 198 -0.13 10.66 -15.17
CA ARG A 198 -1.13 11.67 -14.83
C ARG A 198 -2.52 11.05 -14.98
N LEU A 199 -3.17 10.74 -13.86
CA LEU A 199 -4.43 9.99 -13.84
C LEU A 199 -5.69 10.88 -13.86
N GLY A 200 -5.52 12.21 -13.90
CA GLY A 200 -6.66 13.14 -13.91
C GLY A 200 -7.29 13.32 -12.53
N ARG A 201 -8.59 13.58 -12.45
CA ARG A 201 -9.33 13.61 -11.17
C ARG A 201 -9.95 12.23 -10.93
N LEU A 202 -9.09 11.28 -10.56
CA LEU A 202 -9.48 9.89 -10.39
C LEU A 202 -10.03 9.61 -8.99
N LEU A 203 -9.37 10.19 -7.98
CA LEU A 203 -9.66 10.06 -6.55
C LEU A 203 -10.22 11.37 -6.01
#